data_AF-A0A5Q4G625-F1
#
_entry.id   AF-A0A5Q4G625-F1
#
_cell.length_a   1.000
_cell.length_b   1.000
_cell.length_c   1.000
_cell.angle_alpha   90.00
_cell.angle_beta   90.00
_cell.angle_gamma   90.00
#
_symmetry.space_group_name_H-M   'P 1'
#
loop_
_entity.id
_entity.type
_entity.pdbx_description
1 polymer ?
#
loop_
_entity_poly.entity_id
_entity_poly.type
_entity_poly.pdbx_seq_one_letter_code
_entity_poly.pdbx_strand_id
1 'polypeptide(L)'
;MSPRWSKLLERLGKPLGQKAAAPDIFADGRVRQGLWHEFRDWEALYQLYGPESASPWQAFHCPTLFAGIDRLRLQPRFTELAPEVIEPQPTGAWQWLGPDCLVLVDLPGGISVQLAVRMLTESPGGAQLVSAFDHWPAANPVRRALNETSYVNMAPLLWPPRAVDRSVAIDSMDVINSMVTLAPQVYQRRQAGISADAPGVWMCDSRRLVAMRPGPGNFDNRYYIDDSILPGPALLASQNISRVVLVSLSIQNDPADDLCSFLHDCHGRGVSLSRVALESPETWALPVPMAPPKAVRLAGWKYPKSQVGGFGVKVPVPSESSGGSFAGAGG
;
A
#
# COMPACT_ATOMS: atom_id res chain seq x y z
N MET A 1 -15.66 6.51 -11.69
CA MET A 1 -15.41 5.28 -12.50
C MET A 1 -16.54 5.07 -13.49
N SER A 2 -16.28 4.52 -14.69
CA SER A 2 -17.36 4.24 -15.63
C SER A 2 -18.22 3.04 -15.16
N PRO A 3 -19.54 3.02 -15.44
CA PRO A 3 -20.42 1.90 -15.05
C PRO A 3 -20.00 0.54 -15.62
N ARG A 4 -19.17 0.53 -16.67
CA ARG A 4 -18.62 -0.70 -17.28
C ARG A 4 -17.52 -1.32 -16.42
N TRP A 5 -16.75 -0.50 -15.70
CA TRP A 5 -15.67 -0.96 -14.82
C TRP A 5 -16.20 -1.61 -13.55
N SER A 6 -17.21 -0.99 -12.92
CA SER A 6 -17.92 -1.58 -11.79
C SER A 6 -18.51 -2.94 -12.17
N LYS A 7 -19.12 -3.09 -13.36
CA LYS A 7 -19.63 -4.39 -13.84
C LYS A 7 -18.55 -5.43 -14.15
N LEU A 8 -17.36 -5.02 -14.59
CA LEU A 8 -16.25 -5.95 -14.85
C LEU A 8 -15.62 -6.42 -13.53
N LEU A 9 -15.41 -5.51 -12.58
CA LEU A 9 -14.95 -5.84 -11.24
C LEU A 9 -16.01 -6.62 -10.44
N GLU A 10 -17.30 -6.33 -10.60
CA GLU A 10 -18.40 -7.16 -10.06
C GLU A 10 -18.46 -8.53 -10.71
N ARG A 11 -18.08 -8.68 -11.99
CA ARG A 11 -18.00 -10.00 -12.65
C ARG A 11 -16.75 -10.77 -12.24
N LEU A 12 -15.67 -10.08 -11.90
CA LEU A 12 -14.42 -10.67 -11.40
C LEU A 12 -14.41 -10.87 -9.88
N GLY A 13 -15.25 -10.16 -9.14
CA GLY A 13 -15.37 -10.15 -7.69
C GLY A 13 -16.76 -10.56 -7.18
N LYS A 14 -17.58 -11.22 -8.02
CA LYS A 14 -18.66 -12.05 -7.49
C LYS A 14 -17.97 -13.23 -6.81
N PRO A 15 -18.12 -13.43 -5.49
CA PRO A 15 -17.50 -14.54 -4.80
C PRO A 15 -18.03 -15.82 -5.43
N LEU A 16 -17.20 -16.49 -6.22
CA LEU A 16 -17.53 -17.76 -6.85
C LEU A 16 -17.31 -18.96 -5.91
N GLY A 17 -16.95 -18.70 -4.65
CA GLY A 17 -16.66 -19.72 -3.65
C GLY A 17 -17.50 -19.56 -2.40
N GLN A 18 -17.87 -20.71 -1.81
CA GLN A 18 -18.34 -20.81 -0.44
C GLN A 18 -17.44 -19.97 0.48
N LYS A 19 -18.03 -19.19 1.41
CA LYS A 19 -17.29 -18.53 2.49
C LYS A 19 -16.28 -19.52 3.06
N ALA A 20 -14.99 -19.25 2.92
CA ALA A 20 -13.96 -20.04 3.58
C ALA A 20 -14.32 -20.10 5.07
N ALA A 21 -14.29 -21.30 5.64
CA ALA A 21 -14.52 -21.46 7.07
C ALA A 21 -13.50 -20.60 7.83
N ALA A 22 -13.93 -20.01 8.93
CA ALA A 22 -13.06 -19.24 9.81
C ALA A 22 -11.88 -20.14 10.26
N PRO A 23 -10.61 -19.69 10.14
CA PRO A 23 -9.48 -20.41 10.70
C PRO A 23 -9.63 -20.58 12.23
N ASP A 24 -9.22 -21.74 12.74
CA ASP A 24 -9.12 -22.01 14.19
C ASP A 24 -7.93 -21.22 14.79
N ILE A 25 -8.19 -20.10 15.47
CA ILE A 25 -7.18 -19.28 16.16
C ILE A 25 -7.09 -19.69 17.64
N PHE A 26 -5.88 -19.83 18.19
CA PHE A 26 -5.68 -20.07 19.63
C PHE A 26 -5.90 -18.81 20.48
N ALA A 27 -6.26 -19.02 21.75
CA ALA A 27 -6.52 -17.94 22.72
C ALA A 27 -5.29 -17.08 23.07
N ASP A 28 -4.07 -17.53 22.75
CA ASP A 28 -2.81 -16.81 23.03
C ASP A 28 -2.35 -15.90 21.86
N GLY A 29 -3.18 -15.77 20.81
CA GLY A 29 -2.86 -14.97 19.63
C GLY A 29 -1.78 -15.58 18.74
N ARG A 30 -1.26 -16.78 19.07
CA ARG A 30 -0.37 -17.50 18.17
C ARG A 30 -1.20 -18.15 17.09
N VAL A 31 -0.87 -17.79 15.86
CA VAL A 31 -1.37 -18.46 14.67
C VAL A 31 -0.82 -19.88 14.68
N ARG A 32 -1.69 -20.89 14.54
CA ARG A 32 -1.25 -22.25 14.25
C ARG A 32 -0.34 -22.19 13.03
N GLN A 33 0.91 -22.65 13.13
CA GLN A 33 1.79 -22.81 11.97
C GLN A 33 1.01 -23.59 10.89
N GLY A 34 0.65 -22.91 9.79
CA GLY A 34 -0.16 -23.48 8.70
C GLY A 34 -1.37 -22.67 8.25
N LEU A 35 -1.99 -21.82 9.09
CA LEU A 35 -3.20 -21.06 8.69
C LEU A 35 -2.94 -19.98 7.64
N TRP A 36 -1.70 -19.51 7.54
CA TRP A 36 -1.30 -18.54 6.52
C TRP A 36 -1.57 -19.04 5.09
N HIS A 37 -1.61 -20.36 4.89
CA HIS A 37 -1.95 -20.96 3.60
C HIS A 37 -3.37 -20.65 3.15
N GLU A 38 -4.29 -20.42 4.09
CA GLU A 38 -5.69 -20.05 3.84
C GLU A 38 -5.81 -18.60 3.33
N PHE A 39 -4.81 -17.77 3.62
CA PHE A 39 -4.70 -16.39 3.15
C PHE A 39 -3.80 -16.24 1.91
N ARG A 40 -3.62 -17.32 1.13
CA ARG A 40 -2.93 -17.25 -0.16
C ARG A 40 -3.86 -16.86 -1.31
N ASP A 41 -5.17 -16.95 -1.10
CA ASP A 41 -6.16 -16.48 -2.05
C ASP A 41 -6.16 -14.94 -2.07
N TRP A 42 -6.01 -14.37 -3.26
CA TRP A 42 -6.03 -12.92 -3.45
C TRP A 42 -7.34 -12.28 -3.00
N GLU A 43 -8.48 -12.96 -3.16
CA GLU A 43 -9.78 -12.42 -2.76
C GLU A 43 -9.87 -12.36 -1.24
N ALA A 44 -9.35 -13.38 -0.55
CA ALA A 44 -9.25 -13.38 0.90
C ALA A 44 -8.35 -12.24 1.40
N LEU A 45 -7.17 -12.04 0.80
CA LEU A 45 -6.28 -10.93 1.18
C LEU A 45 -6.89 -9.57 0.87
N TYR A 46 -7.54 -9.40 -0.29
CA TYR A 46 -8.23 -8.18 -0.67
C TYR A 46 -9.32 -7.82 0.34
N GLN A 47 -10.18 -8.77 0.70
CA GLN A 47 -11.22 -8.54 1.70
C GLN A 47 -10.63 -8.26 3.09
N LEU A 48 -9.54 -8.93 3.45
CA LEU A 48 -8.93 -8.81 4.76
C LEU A 48 -8.20 -7.46 4.98
N TYR A 49 -7.48 -6.98 3.96
CA TYR A 49 -6.70 -5.74 3.98
C TYR A 49 -7.45 -4.54 3.35
N GLY A 50 -8.68 -4.74 2.91
CA GLY A 50 -9.60 -3.68 2.55
C GLY A 50 -10.34 -3.14 3.76
N PRO A 51 -11.14 -2.07 3.60
CA PRO A 51 -12.05 -1.60 4.63
C PRO A 51 -13.31 -2.48 4.67
N GLU A 52 -14.19 -2.24 5.64
CA GLU A 52 -15.53 -2.85 5.64
C GLU A 52 -16.33 -2.50 4.38
N SER A 53 -17.16 -3.41 3.91
CA SER A 53 -17.92 -3.22 2.65
C SER A 53 -18.85 -1.99 2.63
N ALA A 54 -19.34 -1.58 3.80
CA ALA A 54 -20.16 -0.37 3.97
C ALA A 54 -19.33 0.90 4.25
N SER A 55 -18.01 0.77 4.38
CA SER A 55 -17.12 1.90 4.66
C SER A 55 -17.09 2.86 3.48
N PRO A 56 -17.10 4.20 3.73
CA PRO A 56 -16.88 5.19 2.67
C PRO A 56 -15.52 5.03 1.98
N TRP A 57 -14.59 4.29 2.60
CA TRP A 57 -13.22 4.10 2.10
C TRP A 57 -13.10 2.97 1.06
N GLN A 58 -14.15 2.15 0.89
CA GLN A 58 -14.13 1.00 -0.01
C GLN A 58 -13.78 1.36 -1.46
N ALA A 59 -14.17 2.55 -1.91
CA ALA A 59 -13.90 3.02 -3.27
C ALA A 59 -12.42 3.29 -3.56
N PHE A 60 -11.58 3.42 -2.53
CA PHE A 60 -10.16 3.75 -2.61
C PHE A 60 -9.24 2.53 -2.46
N HIS A 61 -9.81 1.36 -2.16
CA HIS A 61 -9.06 0.13 -2.00
C HIS A 61 -8.64 -0.45 -3.36
N CYS A 62 -7.33 -0.50 -3.60
CA CYS A 62 -6.76 -0.84 -4.91
C CYS A 62 -6.71 -2.36 -5.13
N PRO A 63 -7.32 -2.90 -6.20
CA PRO A 63 -7.32 -4.33 -6.48
C PRO A 63 -6.06 -4.83 -7.20
N THR A 64 -5.24 -3.94 -7.76
CA THR A 64 -4.16 -4.24 -8.71
C THR A 64 -3.15 -5.25 -8.18
N LEU A 65 -2.62 -5.02 -6.97
CA LEU A 65 -1.64 -5.92 -6.34
C LEU A 65 -2.22 -7.34 -6.16
N PHE A 66 -3.44 -7.43 -5.64
CA PHE A 66 -4.11 -8.69 -5.34
C PHE A 66 -4.41 -9.49 -6.61
N ALA A 67 -4.94 -8.84 -7.65
CA ALA A 67 -5.21 -9.48 -8.94
C ALA A 67 -3.96 -10.13 -9.58
N GLY A 68 -2.76 -9.68 -9.21
CA GLY A 68 -1.51 -10.28 -9.66
C GLY A 68 -1.07 -11.54 -8.91
N ILE A 69 -1.54 -11.78 -7.67
CA ILE A 69 -1.10 -12.92 -6.84
C ILE A 69 -1.42 -14.25 -7.54
N ASP A 70 -2.68 -14.44 -7.93
CA ASP A 70 -3.14 -15.65 -8.61
C ASP A 70 -2.54 -15.81 -10.01
N ARG A 71 -2.54 -14.72 -10.78
CA ARG A 71 -2.07 -14.72 -12.17
C ARG A 71 -0.63 -15.15 -12.29
N LEU A 72 0.19 -14.78 -11.31
CA LEU A 72 1.62 -15.08 -11.29
C LEU A 72 1.95 -16.30 -10.45
N ARG A 73 0.94 -16.96 -9.85
CA ARG A 73 1.09 -18.12 -8.97
C ARG A 73 2.15 -17.90 -7.90
N LEU A 74 2.13 -16.71 -7.30
CA LEU A 74 3.14 -16.34 -6.31
C LEU A 74 3.04 -17.31 -5.13
N GLN A 75 4.19 -17.60 -4.53
CA GLN A 75 4.25 -18.34 -3.27
C GLN A 75 4.71 -17.37 -2.19
N PRO A 76 3.77 -16.67 -1.53
CA PRO A 76 4.09 -15.82 -0.40
C PRO A 76 4.88 -16.60 0.65
N ARG A 77 5.81 -15.91 1.29
CA ARG A 77 6.65 -16.43 2.35
C ARG A 77 6.40 -15.64 3.61
N PHE A 78 6.67 -16.28 4.74
CA PHE A 78 6.80 -15.57 5.99
C PHE A 78 7.97 -14.59 5.90
N THR A 79 7.78 -13.38 6.41
CA THR A 79 8.85 -12.42 6.60
C THR A 79 8.99 -12.12 8.08
N GLU A 80 10.22 -11.85 8.51
CA GLU A 80 10.42 -11.26 9.83
C GLU A 80 9.83 -9.85 9.83
N LEU A 81 9.30 -9.46 10.99
CA LEU A 81 8.85 -8.09 11.19
C LEU A 81 10.09 -7.19 11.31
N ALA A 82 9.99 -5.98 10.77
CA ALA A 82 11.05 -4.99 10.87
C ALA A 82 11.32 -4.67 12.35
N PRO A 83 12.58 -4.67 12.82
CA PRO A 83 12.90 -4.39 14.22
C PRO A 83 12.26 -3.11 14.74
N GLU A 84 12.28 -2.05 13.93
CA GLU A 84 11.68 -0.74 14.23
C GLU A 84 10.16 -0.84 14.45
N VAL A 85 9.51 -1.84 13.84
CA VAL A 85 8.10 -2.14 14.00
C VAL A 85 7.85 -3.12 15.15
N ILE A 86 8.84 -3.82 15.69
CA ILE A 86 8.65 -4.73 16.85
C ILE A 86 8.95 -4.01 18.17
N GLU A 87 9.76 -2.95 18.15
CA GLU A 87 10.20 -2.26 19.36
C GLU A 87 9.04 -1.89 20.30
N PRO A 88 9.26 -1.96 21.63
CA PRO A 88 8.27 -1.58 22.62
C PRO A 88 7.75 -0.17 22.33
N GLN A 89 6.44 -0.05 22.21
CA GLN A 89 5.84 1.24 21.93
C GLN A 89 5.88 2.16 23.15
N PRO A 90 5.96 3.49 22.93
CA PRO A 90 5.74 4.41 24.02
C PRO A 90 4.33 4.22 24.58
N THR A 91 4.18 4.48 25.88
CA THR A 91 2.87 4.54 26.51
C THR A 91 1.99 5.56 25.77
N GLY A 92 0.79 5.13 25.37
CA GLY A 92 -0.16 5.98 24.67
C GLY A 92 -0.02 6.01 23.14
N ALA A 93 0.82 5.15 22.56
CA ALA A 93 0.85 4.95 21.12
C ALA A 93 -0.58 4.73 20.56
N TRP A 94 -0.87 5.42 19.46
CA TRP A 94 -2.16 5.35 18.74
C TRP A 94 -3.40 5.82 19.51
N GLN A 95 -3.28 6.37 20.73
CA GLN A 95 -4.44 6.91 21.45
C GLN A 95 -5.08 8.12 20.74
N TRP A 96 -4.31 8.80 19.89
CA TRP A 96 -4.78 9.90 19.05
C TRP A 96 -5.55 9.44 17.80
N LEU A 97 -5.57 8.14 17.51
CA LEU A 97 -6.21 7.55 16.33
C LEU A 97 -7.73 7.52 16.57
N GLY A 98 -8.42 8.54 16.06
CA GLY A 98 -9.87 8.72 16.21
C GLY A 98 -10.57 8.95 14.87
N PRO A 99 -11.92 8.97 14.86
CA PRO A 99 -12.75 9.11 13.65
C PRO A 99 -12.51 10.41 12.88
N ASP A 100 -11.93 11.43 13.52
CA ASP A 100 -11.58 12.73 12.93
C ASP A 100 -10.32 12.71 12.06
N CYS A 101 -9.67 11.55 11.92
CA CYS A 101 -8.33 11.40 11.36
C CYS A 101 -8.31 10.51 10.10
N LEU A 102 -7.52 10.95 9.11
CA LEU A 102 -7.03 10.13 8.01
C LEU A 102 -5.54 9.84 8.23
N VAL A 103 -5.12 8.57 8.18
CA VAL A 103 -3.70 8.22 8.30
C VAL A 103 -3.15 7.77 6.96
N LEU A 104 -2.02 8.34 6.54
CA LEU A 104 -1.26 7.94 5.37
C LEU A 104 0.03 7.26 5.81
N VAL A 105 0.11 5.93 5.69
CA VAL A 105 1.31 5.17 5.98
C VAL A 105 2.20 5.13 4.73
N ASP A 106 3.12 6.10 4.65
CA ASP A 106 4.03 6.28 3.53
C ASP A 106 5.42 5.73 3.87
N LEU A 107 5.51 4.40 3.98
CA LEU A 107 6.72 3.65 4.34
C LEU A 107 7.12 2.69 3.20
N PRO A 108 8.36 2.21 3.16
CA PRO A 108 8.80 1.33 2.08
C PRO A 108 8.18 -0.07 2.23
N GLY A 109 7.56 -0.56 1.16
CA GLY A 109 7.15 -1.95 0.98
C GLY A 109 6.36 -2.55 2.15
N GLY A 110 6.84 -3.68 2.65
CA GLY A 110 6.23 -4.45 3.73
C GLY A 110 6.14 -3.69 5.05
N ILE A 111 7.07 -2.75 5.33
CA ILE A 111 7.05 -1.95 6.56
C ILE A 111 5.76 -1.13 6.68
N SER A 112 5.25 -0.62 5.54
CA SER A 112 3.96 0.07 5.46
C SER A 112 2.80 -0.80 5.95
N VAL A 113 2.77 -2.07 5.51
CA VAL A 113 1.78 -3.06 5.95
C VAL A 113 1.93 -3.35 7.44
N GLN A 114 3.16 -3.61 7.89
CA GLN A 114 3.41 -4.01 9.27
C GLN A 114 2.98 -2.94 10.27
N LEU A 115 3.32 -1.68 10.02
CA LEU A 115 2.93 -0.59 10.92
C LEU A 115 1.42 -0.33 10.88
N ALA A 116 0.79 -0.39 9.71
CA ALA A 116 -0.66 -0.24 9.59
C ALA A 116 -1.42 -1.34 10.34
N VAL A 117 -0.94 -2.59 10.28
CA VAL A 117 -1.52 -3.69 11.06
C VAL A 117 -1.38 -3.43 12.56
N ARG A 118 -0.23 -2.91 13.04
CA ARG A 118 -0.10 -2.52 14.46
C ARG A 118 -1.12 -1.46 14.86
N MET A 119 -1.33 -0.43 14.04
CA MET A 119 -2.37 0.58 14.31
C MET A 119 -3.76 -0.06 14.40
N LEU A 120 -4.09 -1.01 13.53
CA LEU A 120 -5.34 -1.76 13.57
C LEU A 120 -5.48 -2.59 14.86
N THR A 121 -4.43 -3.32 15.25
CA THR A 121 -4.51 -4.31 16.34
C THR A 121 -4.34 -3.69 17.71
N GLU A 122 -3.57 -2.61 17.83
CA GLU A 122 -3.15 -2.03 19.12
C GLU A 122 -3.91 -0.74 19.47
N SER A 123 -4.57 -0.08 18.51
CA SER A 123 -5.44 1.06 18.84
C SER A 123 -6.75 0.60 19.52
N PRO A 124 -7.26 1.35 20.52
CA PRO A 124 -8.48 0.97 21.24
C PRO A 124 -9.70 0.76 20.34
N GLY A 125 -9.88 1.60 19.31
CA GLY A 125 -11.01 1.54 18.36
C GLY A 125 -10.75 0.67 17.13
N GLY A 126 -9.49 0.28 16.88
CA GLY A 126 -9.05 -0.30 15.62
C GLY A 126 -8.97 0.75 14.50
N ALA A 127 -8.79 0.27 13.27
CA ALA A 127 -8.67 1.10 12.08
C ALA A 127 -9.25 0.40 10.85
N GLN A 128 -9.71 1.16 9.86
CA GLN A 128 -10.11 0.63 8.56
C GLN A 128 -8.89 0.65 7.63
N LEU A 129 -8.30 -0.51 7.36
CA LEU A 129 -7.16 -0.58 6.44
C LEU A 129 -7.59 -0.28 5.01
N VAL A 130 -6.76 0.47 4.27
CA VAL A 130 -6.97 0.74 2.84
C VAL A 130 -5.66 0.49 2.10
N SER A 131 -5.57 -0.64 1.41
CA SER A 131 -4.45 -0.89 0.49
C SER A 131 -4.49 0.07 -0.70
N ALA A 132 -3.49 0.94 -0.81
CA ALA A 132 -3.30 1.86 -1.94
C ALA A 132 -2.16 1.39 -2.87
N PHE A 133 -1.74 0.13 -2.76
CA PHE A 133 -0.69 -0.45 -3.58
C PHE A 133 -1.19 -0.69 -5.02
N ASP A 134 -1.00 0.29 -5.90
CA ASP A 134 -1.45 0.25 -7.30
C ASP A 134 -0.34 -0.22 -8.27
N HIS A 135 0.32 -1.33 -7.92
CA HIS A 135 1.41 -1.91 -8.71
C HIS A 135 1.23 -3.42 -8.90
N TRP A 136 1.82 -3.95 -9.97
CA TRP A 136 1.78 -5.39 -10.25
C TRP A 136 2.85 -6.12 -9.45
N PRO A 137 2.60 -7.34 -8.96
CA PRO A 137 3.67 -8.20 -8.51
C PRO A 137 4.60 -8.56 -9.67
N ALA A 138 5.91 -8.60 -9.42
CA ALA A 138 6.86 -9.12 -10.39
C ALA A 138 6.89 -10.66 -10.31
N ALA A 139 6.57 -11.35 -11.41
CA ALA A 139 6.53 -12.84 -11.47
C ALA A 139 7.88 -13.50 -11.17
N ASN A 140 8.95 -12.73 -11.37
CA ASN A 140 10.29 -13.05 -10.96
C ASN A 140 10.90 -11.72 -10.51
N PRO A 141 11.09 -11.45 -9.20
CA PRO A 141 12.11 -10.50 -8.80
C PRO A 141 13.41 -11.15 -9.24
N VAL A 142 13.84 -10.86 -10.47
CA VAL A 142 14.99 -11.55 -11.03
C VAL A 142 16.18 -11.16 -10.16
N ARG A 143 16.63 -12.12 -9.34
CA ARG A 143 17.96 -12.19 -8.72
C ARG A 143 19.11 -11.85 -9.70
N ARG A 144 18.85 -11.66 -11.00
CA ARG A 144 19.83 -11.24 -12.01
C ARG A 144 20.42 -9.86 -11.74
N ALA A 145 19.69 -8.91 -11.16
CA ALA A 145 20.29 -7.62 -10.80
C ALA A 145 21.14 -7.67 -9.52
N LEU A 146 20.95 -8.69 -8.67
CA LEU A 146 21.68 -8.84 -7.39
C LEU A 146 22.85 -9.82 -7.47
N ASN A 147 23.04 -10.51 -8.61
CA ASN A 147 24.15 -11.42 -8.84
C ASN A 147 25.37 -10.76 -9.54
N GLU A 148 25.30 -9.47 -9.90
CA GLU A 148 26.48 -8.70 -10.32
C GLU A 148 27.23 -8.16 -9.08
N THR A 149 27.83 -9.10 -8.33
CA THR A 149 29.07 -8.96 -7.54
C THR A 149 29.24 -7.80 -6.52
N SER A 150 28.25 -6.94 -6.30
CA SER A 150 28.45 -5.68 -5.55
C SER A 150 27.81 -5.65 -4.15
N TYR A 151 27.04 -6.66 -3.75
CA TYR A 151 26.36 -6.68 -2.43
C TYR A 151 26.78 -7.81 -1.49
N VAL A 152 27.58 -8.79 -1.93
CA VAL A 152 27.92 -9.98 -1.12
C VAL A 152 28.91 -9.67 0.02
N ASN A 153 29.53 -8.48 0.03
CA ASN A 153 30.45 -8.04 1.09
C ASN A 153 29.95 -6.84 1.91
N MET A 154 28.70 -6.39 1.73
CA MET A 154 28.10 -5.50 2.71
C MET A 154 27.50 -6.37 3.81
N ALA A 155 27.98 -6.20 5.05
CA ALA A 155 27.30 -6.66 6.25
C ALA A 155 25.78 -6.44 6.08
N PRO A 156 24.91 -7.37 6.56
CA PRO A 156 23.47 -7.25 6.40
C PRO A 156 23.10 -5.80 6.69
N LEU A 157 22.67 -5.08 5.66
CA LEU A 157 22.50 -3.65 5.73
C LEU A 157 21.48 -3.42 6.84
N LEU A 158 21.98 -3.04 8.02
CA LEU A 158 21.26 -2.57 9.20
C LEU A 158 20.55 -1.22 8.91
N TRP A 159 20.26 -0.95 7.64
CA TRP A 159 19.70 0.27 7.15
C TRP A 159 18.75 -0.06 6.01
N PRO A 160 17.47 0.33 6.07
CA PRO A 160 16.63 0.31 4.87
C PRO A 160 17.32 1.13 3.77
N PRO A 161 17.23 0.71 2.49
CA PRO A 161 17.73 1.52 1.38
C PRO A 161 17.20 2.94 1.55
N ARG A 162 18.10 3.94 1.58
CA ARG A 162 17.66 5.34 1.67
C ARG A 162 16.71 5.62 0.50
N ALA A 163 15.72 6.49 0.68
CA ALA A 163 14.80 6.89 -0.40
C ALA A 163 15.51 7.43 -1.68
N VAL A 164 16.80 7.75 -1.59
CA VAL A 164 17.67 8.15 -2.72
C VAL A 164 18.34 6.97 -3.45
N ASP A 165 18.21 5.74 -2.97
CA ASP A 165 18.76 4.55 -3.62
C ASP A 165 17.85 4.14 -4.78
N ARG A 166 18.13 4.74 -5.95
CA ARG A 166 17.38 4.54 -7.21
C ARG A 166 17.46 3.11 -7.75
N SER A 167 18.18 2.21 -7.08
CA SER A 167 18.33 0.81 -7.49
C SER A 167 17.17 -0.09 -7.03
N VAL A 168 16.34 0.36 -6.08
CA VAL A 168 15.29 -0.48 -5.49
C VAL A 168 13.94 -0.18 -6.11
N ALA A 169 13.51 -1.02 -7.04
CA ALA A 169 12.12 -1.03 -7.52
C ALA A 169 11.16 -1.41 -6.37
N ILE A 170 9.88 -1.06 -6.50
CA ILE A 170 8.84 -1.56 -5.60
C ILE A 170 8.88 -3.08 -5.59
N ASP A 171 9.25 -3.65 -4.45
CA ASP A 171 9.23 -5.09 -4.23
C ASP A 171 7.85 -5.48 -3.72
N SER A 172 6.95 -5.78 -4.65
CA SER A 172 5.59 -6.21 -4.34
C SER A 172 5.58 -7.51 -3.53
N MET A 173 6.62 -8.35 -3.63
CA MET A 173 6.71 -9.57 -2.82
C MET A 173 6.94 -9.25 -1.35
N ASP A 174 7.69 -8.19 -1.03
CA ASP A 174 7.87 -7.73 0.35
C ASP A 174 6.52 -7.30 0.98
N VAL A 175 5.71 -6.56 0.23
CA VAL A 175 4.35 -6.16 0.61
C VAL A 175 3.47 -7.41 0.83
N ILE A 176 3.42 -8.31 -0.15
CA ILE A 176 2.58 -9.53 -0.10
C ILE A 176 3.02 -10.45 1.04
N ASN A 177 4.33 -10.64 1.24
CA ASN A 177 4.87 -11.47 2.32
C ASN A 177 4.49 -10.90 3.69
N SER A 178 4.58 -9.58 3.86
CA SER A 178 4.13 -8.90 5.08
C SER A 178 2.63 -9.08 5.30
N MET A 179 1.81 -8.93 4.24
CA MET A 179 0.36 -9.15 4.32
C MET A 179 0.01 -10.59 4.74
N VAL A 180 0.61 -11.60 4.12
CA VAL A 180 0.35 -13.00 4.47
C VAL A 180 0.86 -13.34 5.87
N THR A 181 2.00 -12.79 6.26
CA THR A 181 2.57 -12.96 7.60
C THR A 181 1.63 -12.45 8.69
N LEU A 182 1.02 -11.28 8.47
CA LEU A 182 0.18 -10.60 9.45
C LEU A 182 -1.31 -10.88 9.30
N ALA A 183 -1.74 -11.55 8.23
CA ALA A 183 -3.13 -11.85 7.93
C ALA A 183 -3.90 -12.44 9.13
N PRO A 184 -3.35 -13.40 9.89
CA PRO A 184 -4.06 -13.94 11.05
C PRO A 184 -4.36 -12.90 12.14
N GLN A 185 -3.46 -11.93 12.38
CA GLN A 185 -3.68 -10.86 13.37
C GLN A 185 -4.78 -9.90 12.90
N VAL A 186 -4.75 -9.54 11.61
CA VAL A 186 -5.78 -8.73 10.97
C VAL A 186 -7.14 -9.43 11.05
N TYR A 187 -7.16 -10.73 10.77
CA TYR A 187 -8.37 -11.55 10.82
C TYR A 187 -8.92 -11.63 12.24
N GLN A 188 -8.08 -11.92 13.24
CA GLN A 188 -8.48 -11.94 14.65
C GLN A 188 -9.06 -10.60 15.09
N ARG A 189 -8.42 -9.48 14.73
CA ARG A 189 -8.91 -8.14 15.07
C ARG A 189 -10.25 -7.82 14.41
N ARG A 190 -10.44 -8.22 13.15
CA ARG A 190 -11.71 -8.10 12.43
C ARG A 190 -12.82 -8.93 13.07
N GLN A 191 -12.53 -10.16 13.51
CA GLN A 191 -13.49 -10.99 14.25
C GLN A 191 -13.88 -10.39 15.61
N ALA A 192 -12.95 -9.68 16.26
CA ALA A 192 -13.25 -8.92 17.47
C ALA A 192 -14.09 -7.66 17.21
N GLY A 193 -14.33 -7.31 15.95
CA GLY A 193 -15.10 -6.14 15.52
C GLY A 193 -14.25 -4.87 15.42
N ILE A 194 -14.30 -4.22 14.26
CA ILE A 194 -13.74 -2.88 14.06
C ILE A 194 -14.91 -1.92 14.03
N SER A 195 -14.78 -0.78 14.71
CA SER A 195 -15.85 0.21 14.70
C SER A 195 -16.13 0.72 13.29
N ALA A 196 -17.40 0.99 12.98
CA ALA A 196 -17.79 1.51 11.68
C ALA A 196 -17.26 2.94 11.43
N ASP A 197 -17.01 3.68 12.51
CA ASP A 197 -16.39 5.01 12.51
C ASP A 197 -14.86 4.97 12.69
N ALA A 198 -14.24 3.78 12.74
CA ALA A 198 -12.80 3.68 12.90
C ALA A 198 -12.09 4.43 11.75
N PRO A 199 -11.01 5.17 12.05
CA PRO A 199 -10.32 5.96 11.05
C PRO A 199 -9.74 5.09 9.95
N GLY A 200 -9.66 5.65 8.75
CA GLY A 200 -9.02 4.97 7.64
C GLY A 200 -7.50 5.13 7.67
N VAL A 201 -6.80 4.02 7.44
CA VAL A 201 -5.33 3.92 7.40
C VAL A 201 -4.91 3.46 6.00
N TRP A 202 -4.41 4.39 5.19
CA TRP A 202 -3.95 4.13 3.83
C TRP A 202 -2.53 3.58 3.87
N MET A 203 -2.34 2.37 3.32
CA MET A 203 -1.03 1.76 3.15
C MET A 203 -0.49 2.11 1.77
N CYS A 204 0.57 2.91 1.73
CA CYS A 204 1.26 3.34 0.52
C CYS A 204 2.71 2.83 0.53
N ASP A 205 3.31 2.65 -0.64
CA ASP A 205 4.77 2.44 -0.72
C ASP A 205 5.45 3.80 -1.00
N SER A 206 6.29 4.26 -0.09
CA SER A 206 7.09 5.50 -0.26
C SER A 206 8.04 5.48 -1.46
N ARG A 207 8.35 4.29 -1.99
CA ARG A 207 9.16 4.09 -3.20
C ARG A 207 8.32 4.10 -4.47
N ARG A 208 7.02 4.38 -4.43
CA ARG A 208 6.13 4.26 -5.60
C ARG A 208 6.52 5.11 -6.81
N LEU A 209 7.11 6.28 -6.58
CA LEU A 209 7.61 7.14 -7.65
C LEU A 209 9.07 6.82 -8.02
N VAL A 210 9.74 6.03 -7.19
CA VAL A 210 11.14 5.64 -7.32
C VAL A 210 11.20 4.25 -7.94
N ALA A 211 11.51 4.16 -9.24
CA ALA A 211 11.91 2.88 -9.81
C ALA A 211 13.13 3.02 -10.69
N MET A 212 13.96 1.98 -10.63
CA MET A 212 14.83 1.56 -11.71
C MET A 212 14.01 1.53 -13.01
N ARG A 213 14.56 2.08 -14.10
CA ARG A 213 13.91 2.01 -15.42
C ARG A 213 13.69 0.52 -15.75
N PRO A 214 12.43 0.04 -15.84
CA PRO A 214 12.17 -1.37 -16.07
C PRO A 214 12.77 -1.78 -17.42
N GLY A 215 13.53 -2.86 -17.44
CA GLY A 215 14.02 -3.46 -18.68
C GLY A 215 12.86 -4.07 -19.51
N PRO A 216 13.06 -4.29 -20.82
CA PRO A 216 12.07 -4.95 -21.66
C PRO A 216 11.55 -6.26 -21.06
N GLY A 217 10.23 -6.47 -21.15
CA GLY A 217 9.57 -7.63 -20.58
C GLY A 217 9.16 -7.50 -19.10
N ASN A 218 9.66 -6.49 -18.38
CA ASN A 218 9.25 -6.19 -17.00
C ASN A 218 8.06 -5.22 -16.96
N PHE A 219 7.43 -5.15 -15.79
CA PHE A 219 6.37 -4.19 -15.50
C PHE A 219 6.96 -2.89 -14.95
N ASP A 220 6.43 -1.76 -15.40
CA ASP A 220 6.67 -0.47 -14.75
C ASP A 220 5.75 -0.32 -13.54
N ASN A 221 6.25 -0.74 -12.37
CA ASN A 221 5.48 -0.74 -11.13
C ASN A 221 5.33 0.65 -10.49
N ARG A 222 5.82 1.73 -11.12
CA ARG A 222 5.63 3.07 -10.57
C ARG A 222 4.18 3.48 -10.66
N TYR A 223 3.60 3.90 -9.55
CA TYR A 223 2.24 4.45 -9.52
C TYR A 223 2.24 5.77 -8.77
N TYR A 224 1.30 6.63 -9.14
CA TYR A 224 1.04 7.87 -8.41
C TYR A 224 -0.32 7.79 -7.74
N ILE A 225 -0.41 8.45 -6.60
CA ILE A 225 -1.64 8.61 -5.86
C ILE A 225 -2.40 9.83 -6.42
N ASP A 226 -3.64 9.60 -6.86
CA ASP A 226 -4.56 10.65 -7.33
C ASP A 226 -5.92 10.55 -6.63
N ASP A 227 -6.86 11.38 -7.06
CA ASP A 227 -8.23 11.43 -6.53
C ASP A 227 -9.02 10.11 -6.67
N SER A 228 -8.51 9.13 -7.42
CA SER A 228 -9.09 7.78 -7.46
C SER A 228 -8.56 6.85 -6.37
N ILE A 229 -7.43 7.19 -5.74
CA ILE A 229 -6.77 6.42 -4.68
C ILE A 229 -6.88 7.13 -3.33
N LEU A 230 -6.94 8.45 -3.30
CA LEU A 230 -7.19 9.23 -2.08
C LEU A 230 -8.50 10.00 -2.10
N PRO A 231 -9.21 10.09 -0.95
CA PRO A 231 -10.39 10.91 -0.82
C PRO A 231 -10.03 12.40 -0.84
N GLY A 232 -10.55 13.15 -1.81
CA GLY A 232 -10.33 14.60 -1.86
C GLY A 232 -10.89 15.34 -0.63
N PRO A 233 -10.45 16.59 -0.37
CA PRO A 233 -10.79 17.32 0.86
C PRO A 233 -12.30 17.49 1.13
N ALA A 234 -13.12 17.60 0.08
CA ALA A 234 -14.58 17.71 0.22
C ALA A 234 -15.20 16.44 0.80
N LEU A 235 -14.67 15.27 0.43
CA LEU A 235 -15.11 13.99 1.00
C LEU A 235 -14.60 13.84 2.44
N LEU A 236 -13.36 14.23 2.72
CA LEU A 236 -12.84 14.25 4.10
C LEU A 236 -13.73 15.08 5.02
N ALA A 237 -14.10 16.28 4.60
CA ALA A 237 -14.99 17.16 5.36
C ALA A 237 -16.38 16.53 5.58
N SER A 238 -16.96 15.86 4.59
CA SER A 238 -18.27 15.21 4.73
C SER A 238 -18.24 13.99 5.67
N GLN A 239 -17.05 13.43 5.90
CA GLN A 239 -16.81 12.36 6.88
C GLN A 239 -16.32 12.89 8.24
N ASN A 240 -16.40 14.21 8.47
CA ASN A 240 -15.91 14.88 9.69
C ASN A 240 -14.41 14.68 9.97
N ILE A 241 -13.62 14.39 8.93
CA ILE A 241 -12.17 14.32 9.04
C ILE A 241 -11.60 15.74 9.05
N SER A 242 -10.96 16.09 10.15
CA SER A 242 -10.35 17.41 10.38
C SER A 242 -8.83 17.36 10.47
N ARG A 243 -8.25 16.16 10.40
CA ARG A 243 -6.81 15.92 10.54
C ARG A 243 -6.31 14.84 9.58
N VAL A 244 -5.15 15.08 8.97
CA VAL A 244 -4.39 14.08 8.21
C VAL A 244 -3.05 13.86 8.91
N VAL A 245 -2.74 12.60 9.20
CA VAL A 245 -1.47 12.20 9.81
C VAL A 245 -0.65 11.44 8.78
N LEU A 246 0.50 11.99 8.39
CA LEU A 246 1.47 11.32 7.54
C LEU A 246 2.42 10.49 8.41
N VAL A 247 2.55 9.20 8.11
CA VAL A 247 3.56 8.34 8.71
C VAL A 247 4.68 8.14 7.72
N SER A 248 5.91 8.39 8.14
CA SER A 248 7.10 8.40 7.28
C SER A 248 8.29 7.79 8.02
N LEU A 249 9.39 7.50 7.33
CA LEU A 249 10.58 6.93 7.98
C LEU A 249 11.18 7.88 9.00
N SER A 250 11.31 9.16 8.62
CA SER A 250 11.93 10.23 9.40
C SER A 250 11.05 11.46 9.44
N ILE A 251 11.15 12.24 10.52
CA ILE A 251 10.48 13.54 10.57
C ILE A 251 10.99 14.52 9.51
N GLN A 252 12.18 14.30 8.97
CA GLN A 252 12.78 15.11 7.92
C GLN A 252 12.43 14.64 6.50
N ASN A 253 11.77 13.49 6.35
CA ASN A 253 11.40 12.99 5.03
C ASN A 253 10.25 13.84 4.47
N ASP A 254 10.49 14.52 3.36
CA ASP A 254 9.41 15.13 2.61
C ASP A 254 8.44 14.04 2.09
N PRO A 255 7.13 14.33 2.03
CA PRO A 255 6.20 13.44 1.35
C PRO A 255 6.60 13.31 -0.13
N ALA A 256 6.26 12.19 -0.76
CA ALA A 256 6.47 12.09 -2.20
C ALA A 256 5.62 13.14 -2.96
N ASP A 257 6.08 13.54 -4.15
CA ASP A 257 5.50 14.65 -4.92
C ASP A 257 3.99 14.54 -5.16
N ASP A 258 3.47 13.33 -5.31
CA ASP A 258 2.04 13.08 -5.49
C ASP A 258 1.22 13.35 -4.22
N LEU A 259 1.76 13.05 -3.04
CA LEU A 259 1.15 13.40 -1.75
C LEU A 259 1.31 14.88 -1.40
N CYS A 260 2.37 15.55 -1.86
CA CYS A 260 2.57 16.97 -1.60
C CYS A 260 1.37 17.81 -2.06
N SER A 261 0.83 17.55 -3.24
CA SER A 261 -0.36 18.26 -3.74
C SER A 261 -1.62 17.93 -2.94
N PHE A 262 -1.85 16.67 -2.61
CA PHE A 262 -2.97 16.25 -1.76
C PHE A 262 -2.94 16.94 -0.37
N LEU A 263 -1.78 16.92 0.29
CA LEU A 263 -1.60 17.51 1.61
C LEU A 263 -1.73 19.03 1.57
N HIS A 264 -1.21 19.67 0.52
CA HIS A 264 -1.38 21.10 0.29
C HIS A 264 -2.87 21.48 0.17
N ASP A 265 -3.64 20.73 -0.62
CA ASP A 265 -5.06 20.97 -0.83
C ASP A 265 -5.88 20.74 0.45
N CYS A 266 -5.55 19.69 1.23
CA CYS A 266 -6.15 19.45 2.53
C CYS A 266 -5.93 20.64 3.47
N HIS A 267 -4.68 21.11 3.58
CA HIS A 267 -4.35 22.25 4.42
C HIS A 267 -5.07 23.54 3.98
N GLY A 268 -5.12 23.81 2.68
CA GLY A 268 -5.86 24.96 2.12
C GLY A 268 -7.36 24.94 2.41
N ARG A 269 -7.91 23.79 2.82
CA ARG A 269 -9.30 23.58 3.25
C ARG A 269 -9.48 23.54 4.77
N GLY A 270 -8.43 23.83 5.54
CA GLY A 270 -8.46 23.86 6.99
C GLY A 270 -8.25 22.51 7.67
N VAL A 271 -7.86 21.47 6.93
CA VAL A 271 -7.49 20.17 7.52
C VAL A 271 -6.12 20.31 8.18
N SER A 272 -6.04 19.99 9.47
CA SER A 272 -4.79 19.99 10.22
C SER A 272 -3.85 18.89 9.72
N LEU A 273 -2.56 19.19 9.63
CA LEU A 273 -1.55 18.21 9.21
C LEU A 273 -0.62 17.88 10.37
N SER A 274 -0.40 16.60 10.59
CA SER A 274 0.56 16.09 11.56
C SER A 274 1.39 14.97 10.96
N ARG A 275 2.48 14.60 11.66
CA ARG A 275 3.39 13.55 11.23
C ARG A 275 3.77 12.62 12.38
N VAL A 276 3.96 11.36 12.02
CA VAL A 276 4.59 10.33 12.84
C VAL A 276 5.81 9.83 12.06
N ALA A 277 6.93 9.62 12.76
CA ALA A 277 8.15 9.10 12.17
C ALA A 277 8.48 7.73 12.76
N LEU A 278 8.81 6.76 11.90
CA LEU A 278 9.19 5.41 12.32
C LEU A 278 10.44 5.45 13.22
N GLU A 279 11.44 6.27 12.88
CA GLU A 279 12.69 6.43 13.64
C GLU A 279 12.54 7.21 14.96
N SER A 280 11.35 7.78 15.24
CA SER A 280 11.08 8.61 16.41
C SER A 280 9.84 8.09 17.15
N PRO A 281 9.96 6.98 17.90
CA PRO A 281 8.83 6.31 18.55
C PRO A 281 7.98 7.26 19.41
N GLU A 282 8.55 8.28 20.03
CA GLU A 282 7.81 9.27 20.82
C GLU A 282 6.68 9.95 20.03
N THR A 283 6.85 10.10 18.72
CA THR A 283 5.82 10.67 17.84
C THR A 283 4.61 9.75 17.66
N TRP A 284 4.73 8.46 17.99
CA TRP A 284 3.65 7.47 17.88
C TRP A 284 2.60 7.67 18.97
N ALA A 285 2.99 8.22 20.13
CA ALA A 285 2.06 8.63 21.18
C ALA A 285 1.51 10.04 20.93
N LEU A 286 2.31 10.94 20.33
CA LEU A 286 1.92 12.31 20.06
C LEU A 286 2.41 12.75 18.66
N PRO A 287 1.56 12.69 17.62
CA PRO A 287 1.90 13.18 16.29
C PRO A 287 2.29 14.65 16.34
N VAL A 288 3.37 15.01 15.67
CA VAL A 288 3.87 16.38 15.67
C VAL A 288 3.23 17.20 14.54
N PRO A 289 2.93 18.49 14.74
CA PRO A 289 2.45 19.35 13.67
C PRO A 289 3.40 19.37 12.47
N MET A 290 2.84 19.33 11.27
CA MET A 290 3.59 19.36 10.01
C MET A 290 3.24 20.63 9.23
N ALA A 291 4.25 21.34 8.75
CA ALA A 291 4.03 22.45 7.82
C ALA A 291 3.44 21.91 6.50
N PRO A 292 2.53 22.65 5.85
CA PRO A 292 2.02 22.22 4.55
C PRO A 292 3.16 22.14 3.53
N PRO A 293 3.27 21.03 2.78
CA PRO A 293 4.22 20.97 1.68
C PRO A 293 3.84 21.97 0.58
N LYS A 294 4.82 22.33 -0.24
CA LYS A 294 4.55 23.14 -1.44
C LYS A 294 3.77 22.28 -2.43
N ALA A 295 2.74 22.85 -3.05
CA ALA A 295 2.04 22.20 -4.14
C ALA A 295 3.03 21.88 -5.28
N VAL A 296 3.08 20.61 -5.69
CA VAL A 296 3.95 20.17 -6.78
C VAL A 296 3.07 19.86 -7.99
N ARG A 297 3.22 20.65 -9.06
CA ARG A 297 2.63 20.27 -10.34
C ARG A 297 3.42 19.10 -10.91
N LEU A 298 2.81 17.93 -10.96
CA LEU A 298 3.31 16.77 -11.72
C LEU A 298 3.22 17.08 -13.23
N ALA A 299 4.07 17.97 -13.73
CA ALA A 299 4.04 18.41 -15.11
C ALA A 299 4.54 17.30 -16.05
N GLY A 300 3.73 16.93 -17.04
CA GLY A 300 4.17 16.08 -18.16
C GLY A 300 4.28 14.58 -17.87
N TRP A 301 3.89 14.09 -16.69
CA TRP A 301 3.83 12.65 -16.41
C TRP A 301 2.58 12.01 -17.01
N LYS A 302 2.65 11.72 -18.31
CA LYS A 302 1.73 10.81 -18.99
C LYS A 302 2.27 9.39 -18.89
N TYR A 303 2.20 8.77 -17.71
CA TYR A 303 2.35 7.32 -17.68
C TYR A 303 1.11 6.71 -18.33
N PRO A 304 1.25 5.85 -19.35
CA PRO A 304 0.12 5.12 -19.87
C PRO A 304 -0.44 4.24 -18.74
N LYS A 305 -1.61 4.60 -18.21
CA LYS A 305 -2.40 3.70 -17.36
C LYS A 305 -2.70 2.45 -18.19
N SER A 306 -2.52 1.27 -17.61
CA SER A 306 -2.91 0.05 -18.30
C SER A 306 -4.43 0.05 -18.54
N GLN A 307 -4.91 -0.71 -19.53
CA GLN A 307 -6.35 -0.85 -19.75
C GLN A 307 -7.08 -1.54 -18.59
N VAL A 308 -6.40 -2.09 -17.59
CA VAL A 308 -7.00 -2.84 -16.46
C VAL A 308 -7.02 -2.06 -15.13
N GLY A 309 -6.64 -0.78 -15.14
CA GLY A 309 -6.34 -0.04 -13.92
C GLY A 309 -4.92 -0.36 -13.44
N GLY A 310 -4.28 0.59 -12.78
CA GLY A 310 -2.89 0.48 -12.38
C GLY A 310 -1.86 0.83 -13.44
N PHE A 311 -0.70 1.23 -12.93
CA PHE A 311 0.52 1.45 -13.70
C PHE A 311 1.28 0.12 -13.79
N GLY A 312 1.83 -0.16 -14.97
CA GLY A 312 2.40 -1.48 -15.27
C GLY A 312 2.14 -1.92 -16.71
N VAL A 313 2.33 -1.03 -17.68
CA VAL A 313 2.43 -1.50 -19.07
C VAL A 313 3.71 -2.32 -19.16
N LYS A 314 3.61 -3.56 -19.66
CA LYS A 314 4.79 -4.37 -19.94
C LYS A 314 5.69 -3.58 -20.89
N VAL A 315 6.95 -3.37 -20.50
CA VAL A 315 7.90 -2.66 -21.36
C VAL A 315 8.09 -3.50 -22.63
N PRO A 316 7.80 -2.94 -23.82
CA PRO A 316 7.85 -3.70 -25.06
C PRO A 316 9.25 -4.26 -25.31
N VAL A 317 9.32 -5.51 -25.76
CA VAL A 317 10.57 -6.14 -26.18
C VAL A 317 10.89 -5.68 -27.60
N PRO A 318 12.05 -5.04 -27.87
CA PRO A 318 12.36 -4.45 -29.17
C PRO A 318 12.24 -5.40 -30.38
N SER A 319 12.32 -6.71 -30.15
CA SER A 319 12.20 -7.73 -31.20
C SER A 319 10.78 -8.27 -31.43
N GLU A 320 9.78 -7.86 -30.63
CA GLU A 320 8.36 -8.24 -30.84
C GLU A 320 7.60 -7.25 -31.74
N SER A 321 8.24 -6.17 -32.21
CA SER A 321 7.64 -5.19 -33.13
C SER A 321 7.95 -5.47 -34.61
N SER A 322 7.94 -6.75 -35.03
CA SER A 322 8.03 -7.10 -36.45
C SER A 322 6.64 -7.24 -37.07
N GLY A 323 6.25 -6.30 -37.94
CA GLY A 323 5.21 -6.53 -38.95
C GLY A 323 3.87 -5.84 -38.74
N GLY A 324 3.86 -4.51 -38.65
CA GLY A 324 2.64 -3.71 -38.77
C GLY A 324 2.91 -2.46 -39.61
N SER A 325 3.08 -2.61 -40.92
CA SER A 325 3.08 -1.48 -41.85
C SER A 325 1.76 -0.73 -41.71
N PHE A 326 1.80 0.47 -41.14
CA PHE A 326 0.78 1.48 -41.36
C PHE A 326 0.87 1.88 -42.84
N ALA A 327 0.04 1.27 -43.69
CA ALA A 327 -0.18 1.74 -45.04
C ALA A 327 -0.85 3.13 -44.92
N GLY A 328 -0.16 4.14 -45.46
CA GLY A 328 -0.70 5.48 -45.59
C GLY A 328 -1.96 5.47 -46.45
N ALA A 329 -3.02 6.11 -45.95
CA ALA A 329 -4.13 6.54 -46.78
C ALA A 329 -3.71 7.83 -47.48
N GLY A 330 -3.31 7.70 -48.74
CA GLY A 330 -3.44 8.76 -49.74
C GLY A 330 -4.62 8.41 -50.64
N GLY A 331 -5.60 9.31 -50.69
CA GLY A 331 -6.85 9.18 -51.46
C GLY A 331 -7.88 10.17 -50.93
#